data_AF-A0A6V8PZU5-F1
#
_entry.id   AF-A0A6V8PZU5-F1
#
_cell.length_a   1.000
_cell.length_b   1.000
_cell.length_c   1.000
_cell.angle_alpha   90.00
_cell.angle_beta   90.00
_cell.angle_gamma   90.00
#
_symmetry.space_group_name_H-M   'P 1'
#
loop_
_entity.id
_entity.type
_entity.pdbx_description
1 polymer ?
#
loop_
_entity_poly.entity_id
_entity_poly.type
_entity_poly.pdbx_seq_one_letter_code
_entity_poly.pdbx_strand_id
1 'polypeptide(L)'
;QPPQLPKIHNPIHIYQMEPRIGIGLSRLRRTIEIGLLYAVPYVRMQDESQAQGGLVVEVAGDDGLLPESGFLRLGGDSRPAEYKKVGNIDWDPVLNAVRAKIMETGRFKAYLITPSIFNKGWFPDFLSVQTNGLIGNLPGTTLKVQRLGACVWRAIPIGGFDLVAGHPKPIQKAVPGGSVYFFKCQDWRALDGATRRGNVDQL
;
A
#
# COMPACT_ATOMS: atom_id res chain seq x y z
N GLN A 1 10.58 -18.48 19.97
CA GLN A 1 11.05 -17.09 20.12
C GLN A 1 9.92 -16.16 19.67
N PRO A 2 9.68 -15.01 20.31
CA PRO A 2 8.70 -14.06 19.79
C PRO A 2 9.10 -13.65 18.36
N PRO A 3 8.13 -13.44 17.44
CA PRO A 3 8.45 -12.98 16.09
C PRO A 3 9.21 -11.66 16.20
N GLN A 4 10.36 -11.59 15.56
CA GLN A 4 11.15 -10.36 15.50
C GLN A 4 10.28 -9.30 14.83
N LEU A 5 10.07 -8.17 15.51
CA LEU A 5 9.33 -7.07 14.90
C LEU A 5 10.06 -6.63 13.64
N PRO A 6 9.33 -6.29 12.55
CA PRO A 6 9.96 -5.81 11.34
C PRO A 6 10.80 -4.58 11.67
N LYS A 7 12.05 -4.58 11.24
CA LYS A 7 12.95 -3.45 11.43
C LYS A 7 12.41 -2.28 10.61
N ILE A 8 12.03 -1.19 11.29
CA ILE A 8 11.61 0.03 10.63
C ILE A 8 12.88 0.79 10.26
N HIS A 9 13.08 1.04 8.97
CA HIS A 9 14.20 1.81 8.46
C HIS A 9 13.81 3.28 8.28
N ASN A 10 14.73 4.18 8.59
CA ASN A 10 14.56 5.59 8.22
C ASN A 10 14.57 5.69 6.68
N PRO A 11 13.60 6.39 6.04
CA PRO A 11 13.54 6.54 4.60
C PRO A 11 14.85 7.01 3.95
N ILE A 12 15.64 7.85 4.63
CA ILE A 12 16.92 8.37 4.11
C ILE A 12 17.95 7.26 3.84
N HIS A 13 17.84 6.14 4.55
CA HIS A 13 18.67 4.97 4.34
C HIS A 13 18.22 4.13 3.14
N ILE A 14 17.01 4.36 2.61
CA ILE A 14 16.44 3.63 1.47
C ILE A 14 16.56 4.44 0.18
N TYR A 15 16.21 5.74 0.23
CA TYR A 15 16.24 6.61 -0.93
C TYR A 15 16.47 8.08 -0.56
N GLN A 16 16.84 8.87 -1.56
CA GLN A 16 16.96 10.33 -1.48
C GLN A 16 16.29 10.98 -2.70
N MET A 17 15.92 12.26 -2.56
CA MET A 17 15.40 13.04 -3.68
C MET A 17 16.55 13.66 -4.47
N GLU A 18 16.57 13.45 -5.79
CA GLU A 18 17.57 13.99 -6.71
C GLU A 18 16.87 14.96 -7.69
N PRO A 19 16.95 16.29 -7.47
CA PRO A 19 16.40 17.25 -8.42
C PRO A 19 17.23 17.24 -9.72
N ARG A 20 16.56 17.13 -10.87
CA ARG A 20 17.20 17.27 -12.19
C ARG A 20 16.56 18.42 -12.94
N ILE A 21 17.39 19.28 -13.51
CA ILE A 21 16.98 20.42 -14.32
C ILE A 21 17.30 20.11 -15.77
N GLY A 22 16.32 20.34 -16.66
CA GLY A 22 16.46 20.16 -18.09
C GLY A 22 16.08 21.42 -18.86
N ILE A 23 16.63 21.54 -20.07
CA ILE A 23 16.36 22.62 -21.01
C ILE A 23 15.95 22.05 -22.37
N GLY A 24 15.00 22.70 -23.03
CA GLY A 24 14.67 22.44 -24.43
C GLY A 24 15.63 23.20 -25.36
N LEU A 25 16.14 22.50 -26.37
CA LEU A 25 17.02 23.06 -27.40
C LEU A 25 16.29 23.09 -28.74
N SER A 26 16.46 24.19 -29.46
CA SER A 26 16.05 24.28 -30.85
C SER A 26 16.96 23.37 -31.68
N ARG A 27 16.38 22.35 -32.34
CA ARG A 27 17.16 21.43 -33.18
C ARG A 27 17.90 22.13 -34.32
N LEU A 28 17.31 23.19 -34.86
CA LEU A 28 17.87 23.96 -35.98
C LEU A 28 18.99 24.91 -35.52
N ARG A 29 18.79 25.61 -34.40
CA ARG A 29 19.70 26.66 -33.93
C ARG A 29 20.73 26.20 -32.89
N ARG A 30 20.52 25.01 -32.29
CA ARG A 30 21.27 24.48 -31.15
C ARG A 30 21.34 25.44 -29.95
N THR A 31 20.39 26.38 -29.88
CA THR A 31 20.22 27.32 -28.77
C THR A 31 19.06 26.89 -27.88
N ILE A 32 18.99 27.45 -26.67
CA ILE A 32 17.85 27.26 -25.75
C ILE A 32 16.58 27.82 -26.40
N GLU A 33 15.49 27.08 -26.31
CA GLU A 33 14.16 27.61 -26.59
C GLU A 33 13.57 28.24 -25.33
N ILE A 34 13.12 29.49 -25.47
CA ILE A 34 12.51 30.24 -24.38
C ILE A 34 11.25 29.51 -23.91
N GLY A 35 11.12 29.32 -22.60
CA GLY A 35 9.98 28.66 -21.98
C GLY A 35 10.13 27.14 -21.79
N LEU A 36 11.22 26.52 -22.28
CA LEU A 36 11.47 25.09 -22.11
C LEU A 36 12.47 24.77 -20.99
N LEU A 37 12.37 25.44 -19.84
CA LEU A 37 13.10 25.07 -18.63
C LEU A 37 12.19 24.24 -17.73
N TYR A 38 12.65 23.06 -17.30
CA TYR A 38 11.88 22.21 -16.39
C TYR A 38 12.77 21.62 -15.29
N ALA A 39 12.16 21.33 -14.15
CA ALA A 39 12.81 20.64 -13.04
C ALA A 39 11.91 19.50 -12.56
N VAL A 40 12.50 18.30 -12.41
CA VAL A 40 11.79 17.12 -11.93
C VAL A 40 12.58 16.52 -10.77
N PRO A 41 11.98 16.34 -9.59
CA PRO A 41 12.59 15.60 -8.52
C PRO A 41 12.46 14.09 -8.77
N TYR A 42 13.59 13.39 -8.83
CA TYR A 42 13.64 11.94 -8.95
C TYR A 42 13.87 11.29 -7.60
N VAL A 43 13.42 10.04 -7.45
CA VAL A 43 13.81 9.18 -6.34
C VAL A 43 15.07 8.43 -6.73
N ARG A 44 16.15 8.62 -5.98
CA ARG A 44 17.40 7.88 -6.11
C ARG A 44 17.49 6.88 -4.98
N MET A 45 17.37 5.60 -5.32
CA MET A 45 17.58 4.50 -4.38
C MET A 45 19.05 4.53 -3.90
N GLN A 46 19.26 4.24 -2.62
CA GLN A 46 20.61 4.10 -2.08
C GLN A 46 21.26 2.82 -2.63
N ASP A 47 22.60 2.86 -2.71
CA ASP A 47 23.40 1.76 -3.25
C ASP A 47 23.29 0.51 -2.35
N GLU A 48 23.44 -0.67 -2.97
CA GLU A 48 23.35 -2.00 -2.35
C GLU A 48 24.31 -2.16 -1.16
N SER A 49 25.41 -1.41 -1.14
CA SER A 49 26.39 -1.41 -0.04
C SER A 49 25.88 -0.80 1.27
N GLN A 50 24.80 -0.01 1.24
CA GLN A 50 24.28 0.73 2.42
C GLN A 50 22.92 0.20 2.89
N ALA A 51 22.00 -0.10 1.96
CA ALA A 51 20.74 -0.78 2.24
C ALA A 51 20.08 -1.28 0.95
N GLN A 52 19.63 -2.54 0.94
CA GLN A 52 18.76 -3.02 -0.13
C GLN A 52 17.31 -2.57 0.13
N GLY A 53 16.76 -1.79 -0.79
CA GLY A 53 15.38 -1.35 -0.77
C GLY A 53 14.73 -1.55 -2.13
N GLY A 54 13.48 -1.97 -2.15
CA GLY A 54 12.72 -2.20 -3.38
C GLY A 54 11.23 -2.17 -3.12
N LEU A 55 10.45 -2.26 -4.19
CA LEU A 55 9.00 -2.42 -4.12
C LEU A 55 8.67 -3.89 -4.32
N VAL A 56 7.87 -4.44 -3.40
CA VAL A 56 7.23 -5.75 -3.59
C VAL A 56 5.80 -5.50 -3.99
N VAL A 57 5.36 -6.17 -5.06
CA VAL A 57 3.98 -6.13 -5.54
C VAL A 57 3.47 -7.56 -5.66
N GLU A 58 2.24 -7.77 -5.25
CA GLU A 58 1.50 -8.98 -5.56
C GLU A 58 0.67 -8.70 -6.82
N VAL A 59 0.79 -9.57 -7.82
CA VAL A 59 0.10 -9.45 -9.09
C VAL A 59 -0.85 -10.64 -9.21
N ALA A 60 -2.14 -10.36 -9.34
CA ALA A 60 -3.17 -11.36 -9.61
C ALA A 60 -3.64 -11.23 -11.06
N GLY A 61 -3.96 -12.36 -11.71
CA GLY A 61 -4.48 -12.38 -13.08
C GLY A 61 -3.42 -12.10 -14.16
N ASP A 62 -2.17 -12.51 -13.93
CA ASP A 62 -1.12 -12.41 -14.95
C ASP A 62 -1.21 -13.53 -15.99
N ASP A 63 -1.90 -14.64 -15.70
CA ASP A 63 -2.04 -15.83 -16.56
C ASP A 63 -0.69 -16.34 -17.12
N GLY A 64 0.40 -16.15 -16.35
CA GLY A 64 1.76 -16.50 -16.77
C GLY A 64 2.36 -15.60 -17.86
N LEU A 65 1.71 -14.48 -18.19
CA LEU A 65 2.20 -13.51 -19.18
C LEU A 65 3.37 -12.68 -18.66
N LEU A 66 3.54 -12.57 -17.34
CA LEU A 66 4.66 -11.86 -16.73
C LEU A 66 5.84 -12.85 -16.53
N PRO A 67 6.98 -12.67 -17.22
CA PRO A 67 8.16 -13.49 -16.99
C PRO A 67 8.64 -13.47 -15.54
N GLU A 68 9.42 -14.46 -15.12
CA GLU A 68 9.96 -14.50 -13.75
C GLU A 68 10.98 -13.38 -13.48
N SER A 69 11.59 -12.80 -14.50
CA SER A 69 12.46 -11.63 -14.35
C SER A 69 12.58 -10.87 -15.65
N GLY A 70 12.97 -9.61 -15.57
CA GLY A 70 13.27 -8.80 -16.75
C GLY A 70 13.35 -7.32 -16.44
N PHE A 71 13.22 -6.52 -17.50
CA PHE A 71 13.18 -5.06 -17.40
C PHE A 71 11.81 -4.55 -17.84
N LEU A 72 11.33 -3.53 -17.14
CA LEU A 72 10.12 -2.78 -17.51
C LEU A 72 10.38 -1.28 -17.41
N ARG A 73 9.45 -0.48 -17.95
CA ARG A 73 9.46 0.97 -17.80
C ARG A 73 8.59 1.36 -16.61
N LEU A 74 9.15 2.07 -15.64
CA LEU A 74 8.44 2.52 -14.44
C LEU A 74 8.48 4.04 -14.32
N GLY A 75 7.32 4.63 -13.99
CA GLY A 75 7.15 6.07 -13.79
C GLY A 75 6.96 6.87 -15.09
N GLY A 76 6.77 8.19 -14.95
CA GLY A 76 6.38 9.07 -16.06
C GLY A 76 7.46 9.30 -17.12
N ASP A 77 8.74 9.14 -16.76
CA ASP A 77 9.91 9.34 -17.65
C ASP A 77 10.38 8.01 -18.29
N SER A 78 9.54 6.96 -18.25
CA SER A 78 9.84 5.65 -18.85
C SER A 78 11.19 5.04 -18.41
N ARG A 79 11.55 5.19 -17.13
CA ARG A 79 12.85 4.73 -16.65
C ARG A 79 12.89 3.21 -16.56
N PRO A 80 14.00 2.58 -16.95
CA PRO A 80 14.13 1.13 -16.83
C PRO A 80 14.15 0.75 -15.34
N ALA A 81 13.41 -0.29 -14.99
CA ALA A 81 13.44 -0.94 -13.70
C ALA A 81 13.60 -2.45 -13.93
N GLU A 82 14.51 -3.07 -13.19
CA GLU A 82 14.62 -4.51 -13.12
C GLU A 82 13.55 -5.06 -12.18
N TYR A 83 12.95 -6.18 -12.56
CA TYR A 83 12.06 -6.93 -11.68
C TYR A 83 12.43 -8.40 -11.71
N LYS A 84 12.13 -9.07 -10.59
CA LYS A 84 12.23 -10.51 -10.44
C LYS A 84 11.11 -11.00 -9.54
N LYS A 85 10.57 -12.17 -9.86
CA LYS A 85 9.66 -12.91 -9.02
C LYS A 85 10.41 -13.29 -7.75
N VAL A 86 9.88 -12.84 -6.64
CA VAL A 86 10.35 -13.27 -5.32
C VAL A 86 9.62 -14.55 -4.96
N GLY A 87 10.31 -15.47 -4.29
CA GLY A 87 9.68 -16.68 -3.76
C GLY A 87 8.55 -16.33 -2.80
N ASN A 88 7.69 -17.31 -2.51
CA ASN A 88 6.59 -17.12 -1.56
C ASN A 88 7.14 -16.61 -0.22
N ILE A 89 6.63 -15.45 0.20
CA ILE A 89 6.93 -14.90 1.51
C ILE A 89 6.05 -15.64 2.51
N ASP A 90 6.67 -16.38 3.42
CA ASP A 90 5.95 -17.04 4.50
C ASP A 90 5.50 -16.00 5.54
N TRP A 91 4.20 -15.70 5.51
CA TRP A 91 3.57 -14.79 6.45
C TRP A 91 3.05 -15.49 7.71
N ASP A 92 3.01 -16.83 7.74
CA ASP A 92 2.34 -17.60 8.79
C ASP A 92 2.86 -17.26 10.19
N PRO A 93 4.18 -17.12 10.46
CA PRO A 93 4.66 -16.77 11.79
C PRO A 93 4.11 -15.44 12.31
N VAL A 94 4.02 -14.43 11.44
CA VAL A 94 3.52 -13.10 11.80
C VAL A 94 2.00 -13.14 11.94
N LEU A 95 1.31 -13.78 11.00
CA LEU A 95 -0.15 -13.92 11.03
C LEU A 95 -0.61 -14.71 12.24
N ASN A 96 0.08 -15.79 12.61
CA ASN A 96 -0.23 -16.59 13.79
C ASN A 96 -0.07 -15.79 15.09
N ALA A 97 0.97 -14.95 15.19
CA ALA A 97 1.15 -14.08 16.35
C ALA A 97 0.08 -12.97 16.43
N VAL A 98 -0.32 -12.40 15.29
CA VAL A 98 -1.41 -11.43 15.22
C VAL A 98 -2.73 -12.09 15.61
N ARG A 99 -3.05 -13.27 15.04
CA ARG A 99 -4.23 -14.06 15.37
C ARG A 99 -4.27 -14.37 16.85
N ALA A 100 -3.19 -14.88 17.44
CA ALA A 100 -3.12 -15.17 18.88
C ALA A 100 -3.47 -13.95 19.75
N LYS A 101 -2.96 -12.75 19.40
CA LYS A 101 -3.31 -11.52 20.13
C LYS A 101 -4.76 -11.06 19.94
N ILE A 102 -5.32 -11.26 18.74
CA ILE A 102 -6.75 -11.00 18.49
C ILE A 102 -7.60 -11.96 19.29
N MET A 103 -7.18 -13.24 19.37
CA MET A 103 -7.78 -14.28 20.19
C MET A 103 -7.52 -14.13 21.69
N GLU A 104 -6.75 -13.15 22.13
CA GLU A 104 -6.59 -12.84 23.56
C GLU A 104 -7.41 -11.60 23.92
N THR A 105 -7.33 -10.58 23.06
CA THR A 105 -7.81 -9.23 23.37
C THR A 105 -9.13 -8.88 22.71
N GLY A 106 -9.52 -9.60 21.66
CA GLY A 106 -10.63 -9.27 20.78
C GLY A 106 -10.44 -7.96 20.02
N ARG A 107 -9.22 -7.45 19.88
CA ARG A 107 -8.93 -6.14 19.30
C ARG A 107 -7.78 -6.22 18.31
N PHE A 108 -7.82 -5.35 17.32
CA PHE A 108 -6.73 -5.17 16.36
C PHE A 108 -6.69 -3.76 15.82
N LYS A 109 -5.62 -3.45 15.10
CA LYS A 109 -5.50 -2.23 14.29
C LYS A 109 -5.28 -2.61 12.84
N ALA A 110 -5.93 -1.89 11.93
CA ALA A 110 -5.64 -1.96 10.50
C ALA A 110 -4.78 -0.75 10.13
N TYR A 111 -3.60 -1.01 9.56
CA TYR A 111 -2.68 0.00 9.05
C TYR A 111 -2.79 0.03 7.53
N LEU A 112 -3.06 1.20 6.96
CA LEU A 112 -3.13 1.36 5.50
C LEU A 112 -1.71 1.51 4.95
N ILE A 113 -1.19 0.45 4.33
CA ILE A 113 0.13 0.45 3.68
C ILE A 113 0.15 1.33 2.43
N THR A 114 -0.99 1.46 1.75
CA THR A 114 -1.18 2.26 0.55
C THR A 114 -2.33 3.23 0.75
N PRO A 115 -2.34 4.36 0.03
CA PRO A 115 -3.50 5.23 0.03
C PRO A 115 -4.77 4.49 -0.35
N SER A 116 -5.84 4.70 0.41
CA SER A 116 -7.09 3.97 0.25
C SER A 116 -8.25 4.93 -0.02
N ILE A 117 -9.14 4.54 -0.91
CA ILE A 117 -10.29 5.35 -1.31
C ILE A 117 -11.54 4.70 -0.74
N PHE A 118 -12.36 5.49 -0.04
CA PHE A 118 -13.66 5.08 0.46
C PHE A 118 -14.75 6.01 -0.07
N ASN A 119 -15.96 5.50 -0.24
CA ASN A 119 -17.09 6.27 -0.75
C ASN A 119 -17.49 7.42 0.18
N LYS A 120 -17.25 7.28 1.49
CA LYS A 120 -17.56 8.26 2.52
C LYS A 120 -16.31 8.97 3.07
N GLY A 121 -15.34 9.24 2.19
CA GLY A 121 -14.11 9.95 2.52
C GLY A 121 -13.14 9.10 3.32
N TRP A 122 -12.99 9.36 4.62
CA TRP A 122 -12.14 8.53 5.48
C TRP A 122 -12.87 7.36 6.14
N PHE A 123 -14.19 7.28 5.96
CA PHE A 123 -15.02 6.28 6.62
C PHE A 123 -15.04 4.97 5.82
N PRO A 124 -14.57 3.84 6.38
CA PRO A 124 -14.58 2.56 5.68
C PRO A 124 -15.99 2.11 5.30
N ASP A 125 -16.17 1.72 4.05
CA ASP A 125 -17.50 1.51 3.46
C ASP A 125 -18.28 0.34 4.06
N PHE A 126 -17.59 -0.64 4.63
CA PHE A 126 -18.21 -1.80 5.29
C PHE A 126 -18.82 -1.48 6.66
N LEU A 127 -18.57 -0.29 7.21
CA LEU A 127 -19.13 0.14 8.49
C LEU A 127 -20.48 0.86 8.29
N SER A 128 -21.35 0.73 9.28
CA SER A 128 -22.57 1.51 9.39
C SER A 128 -22.70 2.13 10.78
N VAL A 129 -23.43 3.25 10.86
CA VAL A 129 -23.79 3.87 12.14
C VAL A 129 -24.91 3.05 12.76
N GLN A 130 -24.69 2.55 13.97
CA GLN A 130 -25.67 1.82 14.76
C GLN A 130 -25.78 2.42 16.15
N THR A 131 -26.83 2.08 16.90
CA THR A 131 -27.13 2.64 18.24
C THR A 131 -25.96 2.50 19.23
N ASN A 132 -25.16 1.44 19.08
CA ASN A 132 -24.04 1.07 19.94
C ASN A 132 -22.66 1.36 19.31
N GLY A 133 -22.59 2.11 18.20
CA GLY A 133 -21.35 2.58 17.59
C GLY A 133 -21.25 2.31 16.09
N LEU A 134 -20.01 2.32 15.57
CA LEU A 134 -19.73 2.11 14.15
C LEU A 134 -19.37 0.65 13.92
N ILE A 135 -20.26 -0.11 13.30
CA ILE A 135 -20.18 -1.58 13.24
C ILE A 135 -20.37 -2.06 11.80
N GLY A 136 -19.66 -3.13 11.45
CA GLY A 136 -19.76 -3.77 10.14
C GLY A 136 -19.13 -5.16 10.15
N ASN A 137 -19.28 -5.87 9.02
CA ASN A 137 -18.54 -7.11 8.79
C ASN A 137 -17.23 -6.76 8.09
N LEU A 138 -16.12 -7.31 8.57
CA LEU A 138 -14.83 -7.10 7.93
C LEU A 138 -14.88 -7.70 6.50
N PRO A 139 -14.47 -6.95 5.46
CA PRO A 139 -14.57 -7.41 4.07
C PRO A 139 -13.94 -8.79 3.85
N GLY A 140 -14.63 -9.67 3.12
CA GLY A 140 -14.18 -11.04 2.87
C GLY A 140 -14.44 -12.03 4.02
N THR A 141 -15.04 -11.57 5.13
CA THR A 141 -15.26 -12.42 6.32
C THR A 141 -16.68 -12.26 6.88
N THR A 142 -17.07 -13.17 7.77
CA THR A 142 -18.30 -13.04 8.58
C THR A 142 -18.05 -12.31 9.92
N LEU A 143 -16.81 -11.86 10.15
CA LEU A 143 -16.41 -11.29 11.44
C LEU A 143 -17.01 -9.90 11.64
N LYS A 144 -17.90 -9.78 12.62
CA LYS A 144 -18.48 -8.50 13.03
C LYS A 144 -17.51 -7.72 13.92
N VAL A 145 -17.22 -6.48 13.51
CA VAL A 145 -16.28 -5.58 14.18
C VAL A 145 -16.93 -4.24 14.49
N GLN A 146 -16.50 -3.63 15.58
CA GLN A 146 -16.82 -2.27 15.98
C GLN A 146 -15.55 -1.42 15.87
N ARG A 147 -15.63 -0.27 15.19
CA ARG A 147 -14.54 0.70 15.14
C ARG A 147 -14.48 1.47 16.46
N LEU A 148 -13.33 1.42 17.13
CA LEU A 148 -13.05 2.15 18.36
C LEU A 148 -12.48 3.55 18.11
N GLY A 149 -11.66 3.69 17.08
CA GLY A 149 -10.89 4.90 16.82
C GLY A 149 -10.24 4.89 15.45
N ALA A 150 -9.75 6.04 15.00
CA ALA A 150 -8.98 6.16 13.78
C ALA A 150 -7.98 7.32 13.91
N CYS A 151 -6.77 7.12 13.40
CA CYS A 151 -5.74 8.13 13.24
C CYS A 151 -5.55 8.33 11.74
N VAL A 152 -6.19 9.37 11.21
CA VAL A 152 -6.22 9.67 9.78
C VAL A 152 -5.70 11.08 9.55
N TRP A 153 -4.78 11.23 8.60
CA TRP A 153 -4.24 12.54 8.23
C TRP A 153 -5.08 13.22 7.14
N ARG A 154 -4.68 14.42 6.72
CA ARG A 154 -5.34 15.15 5.64
C ARG A 154 -5.40 14.28 4.38
N ALA A 155 -6.59 14.21 3.78
CA ALA A 155 -6.82 13.48 2.54
C ALA A 155 -5.84 13.95 1.45
N ILE A 156 -5.35 13.00 0.67
CA ILE A 156 -4.43 13.25 -0.44
C ILE A 156 -5.17 13.08 -1.79
N PRO A 157 -4.96 14.00 -2.75
CA PRO A 157 -5.51 13.84 -4.09
C PRO A 157 -4.73 12.74 -4.83
N ILE A 158 -5.45 11.78 -5.39
CA ILE A 158 -4.91 10.74 -6.26
C ILE A 158 -5.56 10.90 -7.63
N GLY A 159 -4.74 11.01 -8.66
CA GLY A 159 -5.17 11.00 -10.05
C GLY A 159 -4.30 10.06 -10.85
N GLY A 160 -4.09 10.40 -12.11
CA GLY A 160 -3.23 9.66 -13.01
C GLY A 160 -3.50 10.09 -14.44
N PHE A 161 -2.87 9.41 -15.38
CA PHE A 161 -3.11 9.62 -16.80
C PHE A 161 -3.61 8.32 -17.40
N ASP A 162 -4.68 8.39 -18.19
CA ASP A 162 -5.14 7.28 -19.00
C ASP A 162 -4.36 7.27 -20.32
N LEU A 163 -3.47 6.29 -20.49
CA LEU A 163 -2.63 6.19 -21.68
C LEU A 163 -3.41 5.76 -22.93
N VAL A 164 -4.52 5.05 -22.76
CA VAL A 164 -5.37 4.57 -23.87
C VAL A 164 -6.28 5.70 -24.34
N ALA A 165 -6.94 6.38 -23.39
CA ALA A 165 -7.85 7.49 -23.68
C ALA A 165 -7.13 8.84 -23.89
N GLY A 166 -5.86 8.93 -23.52
CA GLY A 166 -5.02 10.11 -23.75
C GLY A 166 -5.39 11.33 -22.89
N HIS A 167 -6.01 11.14 -21.73
CA HIS A 167 -6.41 12.24 -20.85
C HIS A 167 -6.17 11.95 -19.35
N PRO A 168 -6.13 12.99 -18.50
CA PRO A 168 -6.02 12.80 -17.05
C PRO A 168 -7.22 12.03 -16.47
N LYS A 169 -6.97 11.14 -15.52
CA LYS A 169 -8.00 10.46 -14.72
C LYS A 169 -8.62 11.44 -13.72
N PRO A 170 -9.93 11.33 -13.40
CA PRO A 170 -10.55 12.14 -12.37
C PRO A 170 -9.82 12.05 -11.03
N ILE A 171 -9.60 13.18 -10.38
CA ILE A 171 -8.94 13.23 -9.08
C ILE A 171 -9.90 12.70 -8.01
N GLN A 172 -9.43 11.74 -7.21
CA GLN A 172 -10.12 11.20 -6.06
C GLN A 172 -9.40 11.58 -4.77
N LYS A 173 -10.15 11.81 -3.70
CA LYS A 173 -9.57 12.05 -2.37
C LYS A 173 -9.38 10.71 -1.67
N ALA A 174 -8.14 10.38 -1.36
CA ALA A 174 -7.79 9.16 -0.65
C ALA A 174 -7.37 9.46 0.78
N VAL A 175 -7.62 8.49 1.66
CA VAL A 175 -6.97 8.39 2.96
C VAL A 175 -5.49 8.09 2.72
N PRO A 176 -4.55 8.88 3.28
CA PRO A 176 -3.14 8.65 3.06
C PRO A 176 -2.68 7.32 3.67
N GLY A 177 -1.74 6.66 2.99
CA GLY A 177 -0.97 5.57 3.59
C GLY A 177 -0.32 6.02 4.89
N GLY A 178 -0.21 5.12 5.86
CA GLY A 178 0.17 5.44 7.22
C GLY A 178 -1.01 5.64 8.19
N SER A 179 -2.23 5.78 7.67
CA SER A 179 -3.43 5.92 8.51
C SER A 179 -3.78 4.61 9.22
N VAL A 180 -4.33 4.71 10.43
CA VAL A 180 -4.61 3.55 11.30
C VAL A 180 -6.06 3.56 11.79
N TYR A 181 -6.72 2.41 11.74
CA TYR A 181 -8.06 2.20 12.29
C TYR A 181 -8.00 1.16 13.39
N PHE A 182 -8.69 1.41 14.51
CA PHE A 182 -8.72 0.50 15.66
C PHE A 182 -10.08 -0.17 15.76
N PHE A 183 -10.08 -1.49 15.95
CA PHE A 183 -11.27 -2.31 15.95
C PHE A 183 -11.36 -3.21 17.19
N LYS A 184 -12.60 -3.52 17.56
CA LYS A 184 -12.98 -4.57 18.51
C LYS A 184 -13.91 -5.55 17.83
N CYS A 185 -13.61 -6.83 17.91
CA CYS A 185 -14.46 -7.91 17.46
C CYS A 185 -15.61 -8.14 18.45
N GLN A 186 -16.83 -8.36 17.96
CA GLN A 186 -17.98 -8.62 18.83
C GLN A 186 -18.00 -10.05 19.38
N ASP A 187 -17.76 -11.05 18.53
CA ASP A 187 -17.82 -12.48 18.91
C ASP A 187 -16.49 -13.21 18.67
N TRP A 188 -15.37 -12.63 19.11
CA TRP A 188 -14.05 -13.20 18.82
C TRP A 188 -13.77 -14.53 19.51
N ARG A 189 -14.42 -14.84 20.64
CA ARG A 189 -14.26 -16.14 21.32
C ARG A 189 -14.85 -17.30 20.50
N ALA A 190 -15.80 -17.02 19.61
CA ALA A 190 -16.33 -18.03 18.69
C ALA A 190 -15.32 -18.43 17.60
N LEU A 191 -14.33 -17.57 17.32
CA LEU A 191 -13.24 -17.88 16.38
C LEU A 191 -12.36 -19.03 16.92
N ASP A 192 -12.27 -19.20 18.23
CA ASP A 192 -11.46 -20.25 18.90
C ASP A 192 -12.02 -21.66 18.65
N GLY A 193 -13.34 -21.75 18.42
CA GLY A 193 -14.03 -23.00 18.09
C GLY A 193 -13.83 -23.46 16.64
N ALA A 194 -13.54 -22.54 15.72
CA ALA A 194 -13.25 -22.85 14.31
C ALA A 194 -11.80 -23.35 14.14
N THR A 195 -10.85 -22.75 14.86
CA THR A 195 -9.44 -23.17 14.88
C THR A 195 -9.26 -24.58 15.44
N ARG A 196 -10.08 -25.01 16.43
CA ARG A 196 -10.10 -26.39 16.94
C ARG A 196 -10.70 -27.42 15.98
N ARG A 197 -11.43 -26.99 14.95
CA ARG A 197 -12.10 -27.88 13.96
C ARG A 197 -11.37 -27.95 12.61
N GLY A 198 -10.19 -27.34 12.49
CA GLY A 198 -9.34 -27.49 11.30
C GLY A 198 -9.76 -26.72 10.05
N ASN A 199 -10.76 -25.84 10.11
CA ASN A 199 -11.12 -24.96 8.98
C ASN A 199 -10.39 -23.63 9.12
N VAL A 200 -9.20 -23.54 8.53
CA VAL A 200 -8.33 -22.36 8.58
C VAL A 200 -8.66 -21.34 7.47
N ASP A 201 -9.47 -21.73 6.48
CA ASP A 201 -9.75 -20.96 5.26
C ASP A 201 -10.90 -19.93 5.37
N GLN A 202 -11.40 -19.64 6.58
CA GLN A 202 -12.52 -18.70 6.80
C GLN A 202 -12.14 -17.42 7.57
N LEU A 203 -10.86 -17.07 7.62
CA LEU A 203 -10.36 -15.82 8.21
C LEU A 203 -9.95 -14.81 7.15
#